data_AF-A0A9C6X0B5-F1
#
_entry.id   AF-A0A9C6X0B5-F1
#
_cell.length_a   1.000
_cell.length_b   1.000
_cell.length_c   1.000
_cell.angle_alpha   90.00
_cell.angle_beta   90.00
_cell.angle_gamma   90.00
#
_symmetry.space_group_name_H-M   'P 1'
#
loop_
_entity.id
_entity.type
_entity.pdbx_description
1 polymer ?
#
loop_
_entity_poly.entity_id
_entity_poly.type
_entity_poly.pdbx_seq_one_letter_code
_entity_poly.pdbx_strand_id
1 'polypeptide(L)'
;MFCVIVFGPLIFCCNVVSLHISGTCENMNCAYVSETYSPFTYITLNLNGVSTVQAAVNKYFEPECQEFKCSACRQVGKTNSKQFEIHEAANTIFIVLLRFRSNGSKIDSRVSLDDIVSFPDGTKYQLAGAVMHLGSQSKSGHYTAVTKCTDQSFREFDDKFVSNTNCITSNEI
;
A
#
# COMPACT_ATOMS: atom_id res chain seq x y z
N MET A 1 -8.64 -10.98 -0.32
CA MET A 1 -8.25 -10.86 -1.73
C MET A 1 -8.25 -9.37 -2.09
N PHE A 2 -7.37 -8.88 -2.94
CA PHE A 2 -6.85 -7.50 -2.80
C PHE A 2 -7.40 -6.54 -3.85
N CYS A 3 -7.67 -5.28 -3.48
CA CYS A 3 -7.72 -4.21 -4.47
C CYS A 3 -6.27 -3.82 -4.77
N VAL A 4 -5.85 -3.96 -6.02
CA VAL A 4 -4.49 -3.66 -6.47
C VAL A 4 -4.55 -2.36 -7.27
N ILE A 5 -3.84 -1.34 -6.80
CA ILE A 5 -3.75 -0.06 -7.45
C ILE A 5 -2.35 0.04 -8.06
N VAL A 6 -2.28 0.31 -9.36
CA VAL A 6 -1.02 0.43 -10.08
C VAL A 6 -0.71 1.91 -10.27
N PHE A 7 0.49 2.30 -9.88
CA PHE A 7 1.01 3.63 -10.18
C PHE A 7 2.37 3.50 -10.86
N GLY A 8 2.60 4.23 -11.95
CA GLY A 8 3.91 4.27 -12.61
C GLY A 8 3.85 4.87 -14.02
N PRO A 9 5.01 5.24 -14.62
CA PRO A 9 5.09 5.66 -16.01
C PRO A 9 4.93 4.45 -16.95
N LEU A 10 4.52 4.71 -18.20
CA LEU A 10 4.20 3.72 -19.26
C LEU A 10 5.36 2.79 -19.68
N ILE A 11 6.54 2.86 -19.06
CA ILE A 11 7.76 2.15 -19.47
C ILE A 11 8.26 1.27 -18.32
N PHE A 12 8.24 -0.04 -18.55
CA PHE A 12 8.76 -1.06 -17.63
C PHE A 12 10.29 -1.06 -17.62
N CYS A 13 10.90 -0.29 -16.71
CA CYS A 13 12.28 -0.54 -16.26
C CYS A 13 12.22 -1.22 -14.89
N CYS A 14 12.63 -2.49 -14.85
CA CYS A 14 12.73 -3.32 -13.66
C CYS A 14 13.92 -2.86 -12.80
N ASN A 15 13.71 -1.82 -11.97
CA ASN A 15 14.63 -1.53 -10.88
C ASN A 15 14.05 -2.22 -9.63
N VAL A 16 14.87 -3.02 -8.97
CA VAL A 16 14.54 -3.59 -7.66
C VAL A 16 14.74 -2.48 -6.63
N VAL A 17 13.71 -2.23 -5.84
CA VAL A 17 13.60 -1.03 -4.99
C VAL A 17 13.64 -1.49 -3.55
N SER A 18 14.37 -0.80 -2.66
CA SER A 18 14.54 -1.26 -1.28
C SER A 18 13.73 -0.42 -0.28
N LEU A 19 13.01 -1.14 0.58
CA LEU A 19 12.37 -0.60 1.78
C LEU A 19 13.38 -0.72 2.91
N HIS A 20 13.68 0.39 3.57
CA HIS A 20 14.48 0.42 4.77
C HIS A 20 13.56 0.25 5.98
N ILE A 21 13.88 -0.72 6.84
CA ILE A 21 13.21 -0.93 8.11
C ILE A 21 14.19 -0.61 9.22
N SER A 22 13.91 0.42 10.01
CA SER A 22 14.69 0.77 11.20
C SER A 22 13.93 0.36 12.46
N GLY A 23 14.67 -0.14 13.44
CA GLY A 23 14.18 -0.52 14.75
C GLY A 23 15.09 0.04 15.82
N THR A 24 14.63 1.01 16.62
CA THR A 24 15.42 1.58 17.72
C THR A 24 15.03 0.93 19.04
N CYS A 25 15.98 0.67 19.93
CA CYS A 25 15.70 0.26 21.31
C CYS A 25 15.89 1.46 22.22
N GLU A 26 14.84 1.90 22.92
CA GLU A 26 14.89 3.02 23.87
C GLU A 26 14.70 2.53 25.32
N ASN A 27 15.66 1.73 25.80
CA ASN A 27 15.75 1.36 27.21
C ASN A 27 16.82 2.21 27.90
N MET A 28 16.71 2.41 29.23
CA MET A 28 17.59 3.30 30.01
C MET A 28 19.11 3.16 29.75
N ASN A 29 19.58 2.01 29.27
CA ASN A 29 21.00 1.75 28.97
C ASN A 29 21.26 1.12 27.59
N CYS A 30 20.32 1.21 26.63
CA CYS A 30 20.48 0.63 25.30
C CYS A 30 19.98 1.61 24.24
N ALA A 31 20.82 1.93 23.25
CA ALA A 31 20.52 2.78 22.10
C ALA A 31 20.80 2.03 20.77
N TYR A 32 20.55 0.72 20.76
CA TYR A 32 20.82 -0.12 19.60
C TYR A 32 19.81 0.16 18.48
N VAL A 33 20.31 0.25 17.24
CA VAL A 33 19.50 0.37 16.02
C VAL A 33 19.70 -0.88 15.16
N SER A 34 18.60 -1.53 14.79
CA SER A 34 18.60 -2.57 13.75
C SER A 34 18.10 -1.98 12.45
N GLU A 35 18.82 -2.24 11.36
CA GLU A 35 18.41 -1.86 10.02
C GLU A 35 18.24 -3.12 9.16
N THR A 36 17.24 -3.13 8.30
CA THR A 36 17.03 -4.20 7.31
C THR A 36 16.54 -3.61 6.01
N TYR A 37 17.17 -4.00 4.91
CA TYR A 37 16.77 -3.60 3.57
C TYR A 37 16.09 -4.77 2.88
N SER A 38 14.85 -4.56 2.43
CA SER A 38 14.10 -5.56 1.68
C SER A 38 13.73 -5.03 0.32
N PRO A 39 13.93 -5.80 -0.77
CA PRO A 39 13.33 -5.44 -2.04
C PRO A 39 11.79 -5.43 -1.90
N PHE A 40 11.13 -4.48 -2.55
CA PHE A 40 9.68 -4.43 -2.64
C PHE A 40 9.21 -3.99 -4.04
N THR A 41 8.06 -4.50 -4.44
CA THR A 41 7.35 -4.08 -5.67
C THR A 41 5.93 -3.64 -5.34
N TYR A 42 5.44 -4.02 -4.15
CA TYR A 42 4.13 -3.67 -3.66
C TYR A 42 4.15 -3.40 -2.16
N ILE A 43 3.25 -2.53 -1.71
CA ILE A 43 2.97 -2.33 -0.29
C ILE A 43 1.54 -2.74 0.01
N THR A 44 1.30 -3.17 1.25
CA THR A 44 -0.01 -3.64 1.70
C THR A 44 -0.53 -2.68 2.76
N LEU A 45 -1.64 -2.00 2.47
CA LEU A 45 -2.20 -0.95 3.30
C LEU A 45 -3.37 -1.46 4.13
N ASN A 46 -3.33 -1.18 5.42
CA ASN A 46 -4.43 -1.42 6.33
C ASN A 46 -5.40 -0.23 6.32
N LEU A 47 -6.69 -0.51 6.22
CA LEU A 47 -7.76 0.49 6.16
C LEU A 47 -8.35 0.85 7.54
N ASN A 48 -7.82 0.29 8.63
CA ASN A 48 -8.32 0.53 9.97
C ASN A 48 -8.16 2.00 10.37
N GLY A 49 -9.29 2.70 10.51
CA GLY A 49 -9.36 4.09 10.96
C GLY A 49 -8.95 5.12 9.89
N VAL A 50 -8.89 4.72 8.61
CA VAL A 50 -8.57 5.62 7.48
C VAL A 50 -9.59 5.45 6.37
N SER A 51 -9.87 6.53 5.64
CA SER A 51 -10.86 6.58 4.56
C SER A 51 -10.28 7.02 3.22
N THR A 52 -8.97 7.22 3.14
CA THR A 52 -8.27 7.59 1.89
C THR A 52 -7.01 6.76 1.72
N VAL A 53 -6.61 6.51 0.47
CA VAL A 53 -5.35 5.82 0.17
C VAL A 53 -4.16 6.62 0.69
N GLN A 54 -4.19 7.95 0.54
CA GLN A 54 -3.13 8.83 1.05
C GLN A 54 -2.95 8.71 2.57
N ALA A 55 -4.05 8.67 3.34
CA ALA A 55 -3.98 8.48 4.79
C ALA A 55 -3.45 7.10 5.17
N ALA A 56 -3.83 6.06 4.42
CA ALA A 56 -3.34 4.70 4.63
C ALA A 56 -1.85 4.58 4.30
N VAL A 57 -1.35 5.27 3.27
CA VAL A 57 0.08 5.39 2.96
C VAL A 57 0.82 6.08 4.10
N ASN A 58 0.36 7.26 4.55
CA ASN A 58 1.02 7.97 5.65
C ASN A 58 1.14 7.08 6.89
N LYS A 59 0.04 6.42 7.27
CA LYS A 59 0.00 5.50 8.41
C LYS A 59 0.93 4.28 8.25
N TYR A 60 1.16 3.81 7.03
CA TYR A 60 2.09 2.69 6.79
C TYR A 60 3.55 3.04 7.13
N PHE A 61 3.93 4.31 6.94
CA PHE A 61 5.28 4.80 7.21
C PHE A 61 5.41 5.49 8.58
N GLU A 62 4.33 5.59 9.37
CA GLU A 62 4.40 6.10 10.74
C GLU A 62 5.20 5.13 11.63
N PRO A 63 6.05 5.64 12.54
CA PRO A 63 6.72 4.80 13.53
C PRO A 63 5.71 4.07 14.42
N GLU A 64 5.84 2.75 14.54
CA GLU A 64 5.02 1.93 15.44
C GLU A 64 5.85 1.45 16.63
N CYS A 65 5.32 1.61 17.85
CA CYS A 65 5.93 1.01 19.04
C CYS A 65 5.50 -0.44 19.17
N GLN A 66 6.48 -1.36 19.14
CA GLN A 66 6.23 -2.78 19.32
C GLN A 66 7.11 -3.37 20.43
N GLU A 67 6.55 -4.33 21.18
CA GLU A 67 7.34 -5.18 22.06
C GLU A 67 8.28 -6.05 21.22
N PHE A 68 9.58 -5.85 21.39
CA PHE A 68 10.62 -6.59 20.68
C PHE A 68 11.75 -6.93 21.65
N LYS A 69 12.39 -8.07 21.42
CA LYS A 69 13.55 -8.51 22.19
C LYS A 69 14.82 -7.98 21.52
N CYS A 70 15.42 -6.96 22.13
CA CYS A 70 16.64 -6.34 21.60
C CYS A 70 17.76 -7.40 21.45
N SER A 71 18.41 -7.46 20.29
CA SER A 71 19.53 -8.39 20.04
C SER A 71 20.78 -8.03 20.86
N ALA A 72 21.00 -6.75 21.15
CA ALA A 72 22.15 -6.26 21.91
C ALA A 72 21.99 -6.47 23.43
N CYS A 73 20.94 -5.93 24.06
CA CYS A 73 20.76 -6.03 25.51
C CYS A 73 19.93 -7.25 25.97
N ARG A 74 19.32 -7.99 25.03
CA ARG A 74 18.49 -9.18 25.24
C ARG A 74 17.24 -8.96 26.10
N GLN A 75 16.94 -7.72 26.45
CA GLN A 75 15.74 -7.34 27.21
C GLN A 75 14.53 -7.25 26.27
N VAL A 76 13.36 -7.62 26.80
CA VAL A 76 12.06 -7.37 26.19
C VAL A 76 11.52 -6.09 26.80
N GLY A 77 11.18 -5.10 25.98
CA GLY A 77 10.68 -3.81 26.43
C GLY A 77 9.60 -3.27 25.49
N LYS A 78 8.77 -2.36 26.01
CA LYS A 78 7.64 -1.75 25.31
C LYS A 78 8.02 -0.73 24.24
N THR A 79 9.27 -0.26 24.25
CA THR A 79 9.69 0.80 23.34
C THR A 79 10.79 0.29 22.43
N ASN A 80 10.37 -0.33 21.33
CA ASN A 80 11.16 -0.28 20.12
C ASN A 80 10.30 0.33 19.01
N SER A 81 10.72 1.48 18.45
CA SER A 81 10.02 2.07 17.31
C SER A 81 10.46 1.35 16.05
N LYS A 82 9.55 0.63 15.41
CA LYS A 82 9.75 0.09 14.07
C LYS A 82 9.20 1.07 13.06
N GLN A 83 9.97 1.41 12.06
CA GLN A 83 9.55 2.32 11.01
C GLN A 83 9.95 1.77 9.65
N PHE A 84 9.08 1.99 8.67
CA PHE A 84 9.38 1.77 7.26
C PHE A 84 9.80 3.10 6.63
N GLU A 85 10.76 3.04 5.73
CA GLU A 85 11.23 4.18 4.95
C GLU A 85 11.54 3.72 3.53
N ILE A 86 11.42 4.64 2.58
CA ILE A 86 11.85 4.41 1.20
C ILE A 86 13.34 4.71 1.15
N HIS A 87 14.17 3.71 0.86
CA HIS A 87 15.57 3.95 0.56
C HIS A 87 15.75 4.37 -0.90
N GLU A 88 15.10 3.65 -1.81
CA GLU A 88 15.08 3.96 -3.24
C GLU A 88 13.62 3.92 -3.69
N ALA A 89 13.22 4.75 -4.64
CA ALA A 89 11.84 4.77 -5.15
C ALA A 89 11.71 3.94 -6.44
N ALA A 90 10.60 3.23 -6.59
CA ALA A 90 10.28 2.47 -7.79
C ALA A 90 9.77 3.39 -8.90
N ASN A 91 10.00 3.00 -10.17
CA ASN A 91 9.26 3.62 -11.26
C ASN A 91 7.77 3.31 -11.13
N THR A 92 7.45 2.06 -10.78
CA THR A 92 6.08 1.56 -10.65
C THR A 92 5.90 0.89 -9.30
N ILE A 93 4.80 1.21 -8.62
CA ILE A 93 4.41 0.59 -7.35
C ILE A 93 3.00 0.02 -7.45
N PHE A 94 2.81 -1.14 -6.83
CA PHE A 94 1.49 -1.70 -6.61
C PHE A 94 1.08 -1.46 -5.16
N ILE A 95 -0.08 -0.86 -4.96
CA ILE A 95 -0.67 -0.66 -3.64
C ILE A 95 -1.80 -1.67 -3.46
N VAL A 96 -1.69 -2.49 -2.42
CA VAL A 96 -2.65 -3.54 -2.09
C VAL A 96 -3.47 -3.10 -0.89
N LEU A 97 -4.78 -2.91 -1.05
CA LEU A 97 -5.66 -2.59 0.08
C LEU A 97 -6.14 -3.87 0.79
N LEU A 98 -5.96 -3.94 2.10
CA LEU A 98 -6.47 -5.02 2.95
C LEU A 98 -7.98 -4.88 3.17
N ARG A 99 -8.77 -5.26 2.16
CA ARG A 99 -10.24 -5.18 2.20
C ARG A 99 -10.93 -6.37 2.86
N PHE A 100 -10.21 -7.29 3.49
CA PHE A 100 -10.81 -8.47 4.09
C PHE A 100 -10.35 -8.67 5.52
N ARG A 101 -11.32 -8.88 6.41
CA ARG A 101 -11.05 -9.24 7.81
C ARG A 101 -10.62 -10.70 7.90
N SER A 102 -10.08 -11.09 9.05
CA SER A 102 -9.69 -12.47 9.35
C SER A 102 -10.85 -13.47 9.22
N ASN A 103 -12.09 -13.02 9.49
CA ASN A 103 -13.31 -13.83 9.30
C ASN A 103 -13.77 -13.95 7.84
N GLY A 104 -13.04 -13.36 6.88
CA GLY A 104 -13.33 -13.42 5.45
C GLY A 104 -14.37 -12.42 4.94
N SER A 105 -14.93 -11.57 5.81
CA SER A 105 -15.86 -10.49 5.42
C SER A 105 -15.14 -9.34 4.72
N LYS A 106 -15.74 -8.79 3.66
CA LYS A 106 -15.24 -7.59 2.99
C LYS A 106 -15.45 -6.33 3.85
N ILE A 107 -14.46 -5.44 3.83
CA ILE A 107 -14.56 -4.05 4.27
C ILE A 107 -15.10 -3.29 3.06
N ASP A 108 -16.39 -2.96 3.09
CA ASP A 108 -17.10 -2.31 1.98
C ASP A 108 -17.20 -0.79 2.17
N SER A 109 -16.52 -0.25 3.19
CA SER A 109 -16.39 1.19 3.35
C SER A 109 -15.61 1.77 2.17
N ARG A 110 -16.15 2.87 1.64
CA ARG A 110 -15.50 3.67 0.61
C ARG A 110 -14.14 4.16 1.07
N VAL A 111 -13.14 4.02 0.20
CA VAL A 111 -11.81 4.62 0.36
C VAL A 111 -11.56 5.53 -0.82
N SER A 112 -11.37 6.82 -0.55
CA SER A 112 -11.07 7.79 -1.59
C SER A 112 -9.66 7.56 -2.12
N LEU A 113 -9.54 7.55 -3.45
CA LEU A 113 -8.28 7.48 -4.17
C LEU A 113 -8.16 8.71 -5.07
N ASP A 114 -7.05 9.42 -4.91
CA ASP A 114 -6.68 10.54 -5.75
C ASP A 114 -5.80 10.07 -6.93
N ASP A 115 -5.73 10.86 -8.00
CA ASP A 115 -4.89 10.56 -9.18
C ASP A 115 -3.39 10.56 -8.84
N ILE A 116 -3.00 11.22 -7.74
CA ILE A 116 -1.63 11.28 -7.26
C ILE A 116 -1.59 10.86 -5.79
N VAL A 117 -0.66 9.94 -5.47
CA VAL A 117 -0.32 9.56 -4.10
C VAL A 117 1.09 10.03 -3.80
N SER A 118 1.28 10.71 -2.68
CA SER A 118 2.57 11.20 -2.21
C SER A 118 3.11 10.30 -1.09
N PHE A 119 4.40 10.02 -1.13
CA PHE A 119 5.09 9.26 -0.11
C PHE A 119 5.89 10.20 0.82
N PRO A 120 6.28 9.74 2.03
CA PRO A 120 6.92 10.60 3.03
C PRO A 120 8.26 11.21 2.58
N ASP A 121 8.99 10.52 1.70
CA ASP A 121 10.23 10.98 1.07
C ASP A 121 10.01 12.08 0.01
N GLY A 122 8.75 12.46 -0.25
CA GLY A 122 8.35 13.42 -1.28
C GLY A 122 8.11 12.79 -2.65
N THR A 123 8.35 11.48 -2.81
CA THR A 123 8.08 10.77 -4.07
C THR A 123 6.58 10.80 -4.37
N LYS A 124 6.23 11.05 -5.63
CA LYS A 124 4.84 11.09 -6.08
C LYS A 124 4.59 10.07 -7.17
N TYR A 125 3.49 9.37 -7.03
CA TYR A 125 3.06 8.32 -7.95
C TYR A 125 1.72 8.71 -8.56
N GLN A 126 1.63 8.61 -9.89
CA GLN A 126 0.39 8.86 -10.62
C GLN A 126 -0.35 7.55 -10.92
N LEU A 127 -1.66 7.58 -10.72
CA LEU A 127 -2.55 6.46 -10.88
C LEU A 127 -2.62 6.01 -12.35
N ALA A 128 -2.25 4.75 -12.58
CA ALA A 128 -2.30 4.13 -13.91
C ALA A 128 -3.52 3.20 -14.06
N GLY A 129 -4.00 2.62 -12.97
CA GLY A 129 -5.19 1.78 -12.95
C GLY A 129 -5.45 1.13 -11.61
N ALA A 130 -6.58 0.45 -11.50
CA ALA A 130 -6.98 -0.29 -10.32
C ALA A 130 -7.71 -1.59 -10.70
N VAL A 131 -7.55 -2.61 -9.86
CA VAL A 131 -8.30 -3.86 -9.92
C VAL A 131 -9.26 -3.90 -8.74
N MET A 132 -10.53 -4.20 -9.02
CA MET A 132 -11.62 -4.17 -8.06
C MET A 132 -12.18 -5.57 -7.84
N HIS A 133 -12.51 -5.88 -6.59
CA HIS A 133 -13.24 -7.09 -6.22
C HIS A 133 -14.69 -6.76 -5.91
N LEU A 134 -15.59 -7.22 -6.77
CA LEU A 134 -17.03 -7.15 -6.61
C LEU A 134 -17.52 -8.39 -5.88
N GLY A 135 -18.34 -8.22 -4.83
CA GLY A 135 -18.79 -9.31 -3.97
C GLY A 135 -18.31 -9.14 -2.52
N SER A 136 -19.02 -9.77 -1.60
CA SER A 136 -18.89 -9.54 -0.15
C SER A 136 -17.94 -10.51 0.57
N GLN A 137 -17.51 -11.58 -0.11
CA GLN A 137 -16.73 -12.66 0.49
C GLN A 137 -15.30 -12.71 -0.08
N SER A 138 -14.36 -13.16 0.75
CA SER A 138 -12.95 -13.28 0.34
C SER A 138 -12.66 -14.41 -0.66
N LYS A 139 -13.56 -15.40 -0.74
CA LYS A 139 -13.39 -16.63 -1.53
C LYS A 139 -14.29 -16.68 -2.77
N SER A 140 -15.12 -15.66 -2.98
CA SER A 140 -16.04 -15.58 -4.11
C SER A 140 -16.35 -14.14 -4.45
N GLY A 141 -16.44 -13.86 -5.74
CA GLY A 141 -16.69 -12.53 -6.27
C GLY A 141 -16.37 -12.48 -7.75
N HIS A 142 -16.36 -11.26 -8.27
CA HIS A 142 -16.03 -10.93 -9.65
C HIS A 142 -14.95 -9.86 -9.68
N TYR A 143 -14.01 -9.95 -10.61
CA TYR A 143 -12.93 -9.00 -10.73
C TYR A 143 -13.10 -8.17 -11.99
N THR A 144 -13.04 -6.85 -11.82
CA THR A 144 -12.97 -5.91 -12.93
C THR A 144 -11.73 -5.04 -12.78
N ALA A 145 -11.27 -4.46 -13.88
CA ALA A 145 -10.13 -3.56 -13.88
C ALA A 145 -10.50 -2.24 -14.55
N VAL A 146 -9.92 -1.15 -14.06
CA VAL A 146 -9.99 0.16 -14.71
C VAL A 146 -8.58 0.64 -14.95
N THR A 147 -8.29 1.13 -16.15
CA THR A 147 -6.99 1.75 -16.45
C THR A 147 -7.16 3.11 -17.11
N LYS A 148 -6.18 3.97 -16.85
CA LYS A 148 -6.01 5.26 -17.51
C LYS A 148 -5.28 5.04 -18.83
N CYS A 149 -5.93 5.38 -19.93
CA CYS A 149 -5.36 5.31 -21.27
C CYS A 149 -4.43 6.49 -21.55
N THR A 150 -3.63 6.39 -22.61
CA THR A 150 -2.69 7.44 -23.04
C THR A 150 -3.35 8.76 -23.41
N ASP A 151 -4.63 8.72 -23.77
CA ASP A 151 -5.48 9.89 -24.06
C ASP A 151 -6.14 10.49 -22.80
N GLN A 152 -5.70 10.06 -21.61
CA GLN A 152 -6.27 10.42 -20.30
C GLN A 152 -7.73 9.98 -20.07
N SER A 153 -8.31 9.19 -20.99
CA SER A 153 -9.60 8.54 -20.75
C SER A 153 -9.44 7.35 -19.80
N PHE A 154 -10.52 6.97 -19.14
CA PHE A 154 -10.55 5.74 -18.35
C PHE A 154 -11.36 4.68 -19.08
N ARG A 155 -10.86 3.44 -19.05
CA ARG A 155 -11.58 2.27 -19.57
C ARG A 155 -11.73 1.23 -18.49
N GLU A 156 -12.94 0.70 -18.38
CA GLU A 156 -13.27 -0.44 -17.55
C GLU A 156 -13.22 -1.73 -18.39
N PHE A 157 -12.65 -2.77 -17.80
CA PHE A 157 -12.44 -4.09 -18.36
C PHE A 157 -13.17 -5.09 -17.47
N ASP A 158 -14.23 -5.67 -18.02
CA ASP A 158 -15.05 -6.70 -17.40
C ASP A 158 -15.09 -7.92 -18.33
N ASP A 159 -14.20 -8.86 -18.08
CA ASP A 159 -13.96 -10.05 -18.93
C ASP A 159 -13.76 -9.69 -20.41
N LYS A 160 -14.78 -9.94 -21.24
CA LYS A 160 -14.78 -9.68 -22.69
C LYS A 160 -15.33 -8.30 -23.05
N PHE A 161 -15.86 -7.57 -22.09
CA PHE A 161 -16.50 -6.28 -22.27
C PHE A 161 -15.54 -5.17 -21.87
N VAL A 162 -15.42 -4.18 -22.76
CA VAL A 162 -14.61 -2.98 -22.52
C VAL A 162 -15.53 -1.78 -22.71
N SER A 163 -15.57 -0.90 -21.73
CA SER A 163 -16.42 0.29 -21.73
C SER A 163 -15.61 1.53 -21.35
N ASN A 164 -16.06 2.70 -21.82
CA ASN A 164 -15.51 3.97 -21.36
C ASN A 164 -16.12 4.30 -20.00
N THR A 165 -15.30 4.83 -19.09
CA THR A 165 -15.73 5.34 -17.80
C THR A 165 -15.15 6.73 -17.55
N ASN A 166 -15.81 7.51 -16.72
CA ASN A 166 -15.40 8.89 -16.41
C ASN A 166 -14.35 8.94 -15.30
N CYS A 167 -14.20 7.87 -14.52
CA CYS A 167 -13.27 7.80 -13.41
C CYS A 167 -12.98 6.33 -13.06
N ILE A 168 -11.94 6.11 -12.27
CA ILE A 168 -11.77 4.87 -11.52
C ILE A 168 -12.82 4.93 -10.42
N THR A 169 -14.03 4.45 -10.76
CA THR A 169 -15.24 4.32 -9.93
C THR A 169 -15.11 4.93 -8.54
N SER A 170 -15.40 6.22 -8.42
CA SER A 170 -15.31 6.97 -7.17
C SER A 170 -16.16 6.39 -6.03
N ASN A 171 -17.03 5.41 -6.29
CA ASN A 171 -18.01 4.92 -5.32
C ASN A 171 -17.60 3.64 -4.58
N GLU A 172 -16.59 2.88 -5.03
CA GLU A 172 -16.31 1.55 -4.45
C GLU A 172 -14.83 1.16 -4.29
N ILE A 173 -13.89 2.10 -4.45
CA ILE A 173 -12.48 1.79 -4.16
C ILE A 173 -12.28 1.49 -2.71
#